data_AF-M1KM21-F1
#
_entry.id   AF-M1KM21-F1
#
_cell.length_a   1.000
_cell.length_b   1.000
_cell.length_c   1.000
_cell.angle_alpha   90.00
_cell.angle_beta   90.00
_cell.angle_gamma   90.00
#
_symmetry.space_group_name_H-M   'P 1'
#
loop_
_entity.id
_entity.type
_entity.pdbx_description
1 polymer ?
#
loop_
_entity_poly.entity_id
_entity_poly.type
_entity_poly.pdbx_seq_one_letter_code
_entity_poly.pdbx_strand_id
1 'polypeptide(L)'
;MESISTRKREHSQHTESKGTLRLYEQLVVLLRTRNEVKFLCNRVSLSLRACIVVELALCGAIGLKEGRVVGKDNMLSNPLLVEAMNKIYQVQLPPGELMYRLNGEKRGGSIHMRNVRLRVYKDLEERRICKVENRNLIFNRITMSDYSIRIELINYIKEYLTCSREIDYRAETLIVCLLFCSAMDSILICMTEKEATTSSAHICRIKERYKAKDAHGSGSEAIISSVLGALLNS
;
A
#
# COMPACT_ATOMS: atom_id res chain seq x y z
N MET A 1 -36.35 -28.28 -18.98
CA MET A 1 -35.07 -27.64 -19.33
C MET A 1 -34.83 -26.54 -18.31
N GLU A 2 -34.10 -26.87 -17.25
CA GLU A 2 -33.80 -25.96 -16.15
C GLU A 2 -32.57 -25.12 -16.50
N SER A 3 -32.76 -23.80 -16.53
CA SER A 3 -31.70 -22.82 -16.74
C SER A 3 -30.91 -22.63 -15.44
N ILE A 4 -29.71 -23.19 -15.39
CA ILE A 4 -28.75 -22.99 -14.30
C ILE A 4 -28.25 -21.54 -14.37
N SER A 5 -28.83 -20.70 -13.51
CA SER A 5 -28.38 -19.34 -13.26
C SER A 5 -27.00 -19.36 -12.60
N THR A 6 -25.97 -19.00 -13.36
CA THR A 6 -24.62 -18.78 -12.84
C THR A 6 -24.61 -17.51 -12.00
N ARG A 7 -24.63 -17.68 -10.68
CA ARG A 7 -24.32 -16.63 -9.71
C ARG A 7 -22.92 -16.07 -10.00
N LYS A 8 -22.86 -14.95 -10.72
CA LYS A 8 -21.75 -13.99 -10.65
C LYS A 8 -21.57 -13.64 -9.18
N ARG A 9 -20.53 -14.17 -8.53
CA ARG A 9 -20.06 -13.65 -7.25
C ARG A 9 -19.40 -12.31 -7.54
N GLU A 10 -20.12 -11.25 -7.24
CA GLU A 10 -19.60 -9.89 -7.13
C GLU A 10 -18.55 -9.87 -6.00
N HIS A 11 -17.27 -10.01 -6.35
CA HIS A 11 -16.14 -9.77 -5.44
C HIS A 11 -15.77 -8.28 -5.35
N SER A 12 -16.61 -7.40 -5.90
CA SER A 12 -16.37 -5.97 -6.03
C SER A 12 -17.28 -5.09 -5.15
N GLN A 13 -17.96 -5.68 -4.16
CA GLN A 13 -18.65 -4.93 -3.12
C GLN A 13 -18.07 -5.26 -1.74
N HIS A 14 -16.81 -4.82 -1.50
CA HIS A 14 -16.46 -4.42 -0.14
C HIS A 14 -17.15 -3.07 0.11
N THR A 15 -18.44 -3.19 0.44
CA THR A 15 -19.29 -2.14 0.99
C THR A 15 -18.53 -1.34 2.04
N GLU A 16 -18.53 -0.02 1.89
CA GLU A 16 -18.12 0.96 2.89
C GLU A 16 -18.95 0.78 4.17
N SER A 17 -18.60 -0.21 4.97
CA SER A 17 -19.03 -0.34 6.35
C SER A 17 -17.85 0.07 7.24
N LYS A 18 -18.16 0.77 8.33
CA LYS A 18 -17.23 1.28 9.36
C LYS A 18 -15.83 0.64 9.34
N GLY A 19 -14.81 1.39 8.92
CA GLY A 19 -13.43 1.12 9.32
C GLY A 19 -12.53 0.33 8.35
N THR A 20 -12.80 0.32 7.05
CA THR A 20 -11.83 -0.20 6.07
C THR A 20 -10.53 0.59 6.11
N LEU A 21 -9.43 -0.10 6.44
CA LEU A 21 -8.10 0.48 6.47
C LEU A 21 -7.59 0.76 5.05
N ARG A 22 -6.96 1.92 4.86
CA ARG A 22 -6.25 2.29 3.62
C ARG A 22 -4.92 1.54 3.50
N LEU A 23 -4.35 1.45 2.31
CA LEU A 23 -3.13 0.67 2.05
C LEU A 23 -1.97 1.05 2.98
N TYR A 24 -1.76 2.35 3.20
CA TYR A 24 -0.69 2.82 4.09
C TYR A 24 -0.97 2.54 5.57
N GLU A 25 -2.25 2.40 5.96
CA GLU A 25 -2.68 2.00 7.31
C GLU A 25 -2.50 0.49 7.49
N GLN A 26 -2.94 -0.30 6.50
CA GLN A 26 -2.77 -1.75 6.44
C GLN A 26 -1.28 -2.13 6.51
N LEU A 27 -0.42 -1.41 5.77
CA LEU A 27 1.02 -1.63 5.79
C LEU A 27 1.60 -1.46 7.19
N VAL A 28 1.30 -0.37 7.91
CA VAL A 28 1.88 -0.16 9.25
C VAL A 28 1.37 -1.16 10.28
N VAL A 29 0.13 -1.64 10.15
CA VAL A 29 -0.42 -2.72 10.97
C VAL A 29 0.33 -4.03 10.71
N LEU A 30 0.58 -4.37 9.44
CA LEU A 30 1.30 -5.58 9.06
C LEU A 30 2.76 -5.57 9.53
N LEU A 31 3.45 -4.42 9.43
CA LEU A 31 4.86 -4.25 9.84
C LEU A 31 5.12 -4.44 11.35
N ARG A 32 4.08 -4.52 12.20
CA ARG A 32 4.21 -4.78 13.66
C ARG A 32 5.26 -3.90 14.33
N THR A 33 5.35 -2.64 13.95
CA THR A 33 6.42 -1.77 14.41
C THR A 33 6.29 -1.49 15.91
N ARG A 34 6.90 -2.33 16.77
CA ARG A 34 6.87 -2.15 18.23
C ARG A 34 7.56 -0.87 18.66
N ASN A 35 8.66 -0.54 17.97
CA ASN A 35 9.41 0.70 18.14
C ASN A 35 9.50 1.40 16.77
N GLU A 36 8.74 2.47 16.59
CA GLU A 36 8.76 3.28 15.39
C GLU A 36 9.94 4.24 15.42
N VAL A 37 10.87 4.04 14.50
CA VAL A 37 11.98 4.95 14.24
C VAL A 37 11.46 6.22 13.53
N LYS A 38 11.72 7.39 14.12
CA LYS A 38 11.28 8.72 13.63
C LYS A 38 12.07 9.27 12.43
N PHE A 39 13.06 8.55 11.91
CA PHE A 39 13.89 9.02 10.79
C PHE A 39 13.14 9.06 9.45
N LEU A 40 13.47 10.07 8.63
CA LEU A 40 12.99 10.23 7.26
C LEU A 40 13.71 9.27 6.30
N CYS A 41 13.12 9.05 5.12
CA CYS A 41 13.75 8.36 4.00
C CYS A 41 14.23 6.92 4.27
N ASN A 42 13.56 6.20 5.18
CA ASN A 42 13.74 4.76 5.31
C ASN A 42 12.78 3.99 4.40
N ARG A 43 12.98 2.66 4.27
CA ARG A 43 12.17 1.81 3.39
C ARG A 43 10.68 1.89 3.69
N VAL A 44 10.30 1.95 4.97
CA VAL A 44 8.90 2.11 5.39
C VAL A 44 8.35 3.46 4.93
N SER A 45 9.13 4.55 5.08
CA SER A 45 8.75 5.88 4.62
C SER A 45 8.44 5.88 3.13
N LEU A 46 9.29 5.27 2.31
CA LEU A 46 9.07 5.19 0.87
C LEU A 46 7.86 4.30 0.51
N SER A 47 7.72 3.13 1.15
CA SER A 47 6.54 2.26 0.98
C SER A 47 5.23 2.96 1.34
N LEU A 48 5.20 3.83 2.36
CA LEU A 48 4.02 4.64 2.65
C LEU A 48 3.65 5.56 1.48
N ARG A 49 4.64 6.15 0.79
CA ARG A 49 4.37 6.99 -0.39
C ARG A 49 3.88 6.15 -1.56
N ALA A 50 4.43 4.96 -1.75
CA ALA A 50 3.92 4.00 -2.72
C ALA A 50 2.44 3.68 -2.46
N CYS A 51 2.10 3.32 -1.22
CA CYS A 51 0.72 3.04 -0.81
C CYS A 51 -0.21 4.24 -1.04
N ILE A 52 0.23 5.47 -0.78
CA ILE A 52 -0.58 6.68 -1.03
C ILE A 52 -0.85 6.88 -2.52
N VAL A 53 0.18 6.76 -3.36
CA VAL A 53 0.01 6.92 -4.82
C VAL A 53 -0.89 5.82 -5.38
N VAL A 54 -0.70 4.57 -4.95
CA VAL A 54 -1.56 3.45 -5.35
C VAL A 54 -3.00 3.65 -4.85
N GLU A 55 -3.21 4.08 -3.61
CA GLU A 55 -4.56 4.33 -3.07
C GLU A 55 -5.28 5.38 -3.91
N LEU A 56 -4.62 6.49 -4.26
CA LEU A 56 -5.18 7.51 -5.16
C LEU A 56 -5.53 6.93 -6.54
N ALA A 57 -4.71 6.04 -7.09
CA ALA A 57 -4.96 5.40 -8.38
C ALA A 57 -6.16 4.44 -8.32
N LEU A 58 -6.28 3.66 -7.25
CA LEU A 58 -7.39 2.75 -7.01
C LEU A 58 -8.71 3.49 -6.75
N CYS A 59 -8.67 4.63 -6.06
CA CYS A 59 -9.81 5.51 -5.91
C CYS A 59 -10.19 6.26 -7.20
N GLY A 60 -9.40 6.13 -8.28
CA GLY A 60 -9.60 6.87 -9.52
C GLY A 60 -9.38 8.39 -9.37
N ALA A 61 -8.70 8.84 -8.31
CA ALA A 61 -8.39 10.25 -8.05
C ALA A 61 -7.22 10.75 -8.90
N ILE A 62 -6.39 9.85 -9.43
CA ILE A 62 -5.31 10.19 -10.35
C ILE A 62 -5.37 9.35 -11.63
N GLY A 63 -4.73 9.83 -12.68
CA GLY A 63 -4.57 9.13 -13.96
C GLY A 63 -3.23 9.43 -14.60
N LEU A 64 -3.03 8.86 -15.79
CA LEU A 64 -1.86 9.12 -16.63
C LEU A 64 -2.23 10.00 -17.82
N LYS A 65 -1.42 11.04 -18.04
CA LYS A 65 -1.41 11.84 -19.26
C LYS A 65 0.04 11.97 -19.71
N GLU A 66 0.36 11.52 -20.92
CA GLU A 66 1.72 11.62 -21.49
C GLU A 66 2.81 11.04 -20.56
N GLY A 67 2.51 9.89 -19.92
CA GLY A 67 3.43 9.22 -18.99
C GLY A 67 3.58 9.88 -17.62
N ARG A 68 2.82 10.95 -17.33
CA ARG A 68 2.85 11.70 -16.07
C ARG A 68 1.57 11.52 -15.29
N VAL A 69 1.68 11.48 -13.97
CA VAL A 69 0.55 11.43 -13.06
C VAL A 69 -0.15 12.79 -13.05
N VAL A 70 -1.46 12.78 -13.27
CA VAL A 70 -2.33 13.96 -13.21
C VAL A 70 -3.48 13.70 -12.26
N GLY A 71 -3.91 14.73 -11.53
CA GLY A 71 -5.10 14.66 -10.69
C GLY A 71 -6.38 14.66 -11.52
N LYS A 72 -7.40 13.96 -11.03
CA LYS A 72 -8.78 13.98 -11.53
C LYS A 72 -9.68 14.61 -10.47
N ASP A 73 -10.78 15.23 -10.90
CA ASP A 73 -11.78 15.73 -9.96
C ASP A 73 -12.44 14.55 -9.24
N ASN A 74 -12.07 14.40 -7.97
CA ASN A 74 -12.61 13.37 -7.08
C ASN A 74 -12.65 13.92 -5.66
N MET A 75 -13.75 13.67 -4.94
CA MET A 75 -13.91 14.11 -3.57
C MET A 75 -13.14 13.20 -2.62
N LEU A 76 -12.04 13.72 -2.05
CA LEU A 76 -11.26 13.04 -1.03
C LEU A 76 -11.55 13.62 0.36
N SER A 77 -11.86 12.76 1.32
CA SER A 77 -12.10 13.16 2.71
C SER A 77 -10.89 13.01 3.62
N ASN A 78 -9.90 12.19 3.24
CA ASN A 78 -8.72 11.95 4.07
C ASN A 78 -7.67 13.05 3.91
N PRO A 79 -7.23 13.74 4.99
CA PRO A 79 -6.29 14.85 4.91
C PRO A 79 -4.93 14.49 4.28
N LEU A 80 -4.50 13.24 4.40
CA LEU A 80 -3.22 12.77 3.88
C LEU A 80 -3.29 12.57 2.36
N LEU A 81 -4.40 11.99 1.87
CA LEU A 81 -4.67 11.88 0.43
C LEU A 81 -4.92 13.25 -0.22
N VAL A 82 -5.62 14.16 0.47
CA VAL A 82 -5.84 15.55 0.00
C VAL A 82 -4.50 16.29 -0.15
N GLU A 83 -3.61 16.18 0.84
CA GLU A 83 -2.28 16.78 0.72
C GLU A 83 -1.51 16.19 -0.48
N ALA A 84 -1.50 14.87 -0.64
CA ALA A 84 -0.83 14.22 -1.76
C ALA A 84 -1.37 14.71 -3.11
N MET A 85 -2.69 14.83 -3.25
CA MET A 85 -3.32 15.40 -4.44
C MET A 85 -2.89 16.84 -4.70
N ASN A 86 -2.90 17.70 -3.68
CA ASN A 86 -2.45 19.09 -3.80
C ASN A 86 -1.00 19.16 -4.29
N LYS A 87 -0.13 18.22 -3.86
CA LYS A 87 1.24 18.10 -4.36
C LYS A 87 1.31 17.61 -5.81
N ILE A 88 0.47 16.66 -6.21
CA ILE A 88 0.40 16.17 -7.59
C ILE A 88 -0.08 17.27 -8.55
N TYR A 89 -1.04 18.11 -8.15
CA TYR A 89 -1.45 19.26 -8.94
C TYR A 89 -0.31 20.27 -9.16
N GLN A 90 0.62 20.37 -8.21
CA GLN A 90 1.79 21.24 -8.33
C GLN A 90 2.86 20.67 -9.26
N VAL A 91 2.99 19.33 -9.35
CA VAL A 91 4.02 18.68 -10.19
C VAL A 91 3.49 17.43 -10.90
N GLN A 92 3.46 17.48 -12.23
CA GLN A 92 3.08 16.35 -13.07
C GLN A 92 4.33 15.50 -13.38
N LEU A 93 4.52 14.44 -12.62
CA LEU A 93 5.72 13.59 -12.67
C LEU A 93 5.39 12.15 -13.06
N PRO A 94 6.35 11.39 -13.61
CA PRO A 94 6.21 9.94 -13.77
C PRO A 94 5.91 9.25 -12.43
N PRO A 95 5.11 8.17 -12.39
CA PRO A 95 4.66 7.54 -11.13
C PRO A 95 5.80 7.14 -10.18
N GLY A 96 6.82 6.45 -10.71
CA GLY A 96 7.99 6.07 -9.92
C GLY A 96 8.71 7.29 -9.32
N GLU A 97 8.91 8.36 -10.11
CA GLU A 97 9.56 9.58 -9.62
C GLU A 97 8.72 10.33 -8.58
N LEU A 98 7.40 10.40 -8.78
CA LEU A 98 6.47 11.05 -7.87
C LEU A 98 6.62 10.49 -6.44
N MET A 99 6.66 9.16 -6.30
CA MET A 99 6.87 8.49 -5.01
C MET A 99 8.13 9.00 -4.28
N TYR A 100 9.28 9.04 -4.95
CA TYR A 100 10.54 9.52 -4.35
C TYR A 100 10.48 11.00 -3.98
N ARG A 101 9.79 11.82 -4.77
CA ARG A 101 9.64 13.27 -4.53
C ARG A 101 8.73 13.56 -3.34
N LEU A 102 7.63 12.81 -3.19
CA LEU A 102 6.79 12.84 -2.00
C LEU A 102 7.55 12.36 -0.76
N ASN A 103 8.51 11.42 -0.92
CA ASN A 103 9.35 10.94 0.18
C ASN A 103 10.45 11.93 0.57
N GLY A 104 10.91 12.77 -0.36
CA GLY A 104 11.94 13.79 -0.14
C GLY A 104 13.36 13.38 -0.56
N GLU A 105 13.51 12.32 -1.35
CA GLU A 105 14.83 11.77 -1.73
C GLU A 105 15.49 12.47 -2.93
N LYS A 106 14.73 13.18 -3.78
CA LYS A 106 15.27 13.89 -4.95
C LYS A 106 15.28 15.42 -4.74
N ARG A 107 16.44 16.05 -4.95
CA ARG A 107 16.60 17.53 -4.94
C ARG A 107 15.82 18.14 -6.11
N GLY A 108 14.88 19.05 -5.83
CA GLY A 108 14.17 19.84 -6.85
C GLY A 108 12.68 20.10 -6.56
N GLY A 109 12.35 20.87 -5.52
CA GLY A 109 10.96 21.30 -5.27
C GLY A 109 10.32 20.69 -4.02
N SER A 110 9.55 21.51 -3.31
CA SER A 110 9.04 21.29 -1.94
C SER A 110 7.78 20.42 -1.86
N ILE A 111 7.65 19.40 -2.72
CA ILE A 111 6.46 18.54 -2.71
C ILE A 111 6.52 17.38 -1.71
N HIS A 112 7.58 17.31 -0.90
CA HIS A 112 7.71 16.35 0.19
C HIS A 112 6.53 16.41 1.17
N MET A 113 5.98 15.24 1.49
CA MET A 113 4.95 15.08 2.52
C MET A 113 5.59 14.81 3.88
N ARG A 114 5.34 15.72 4.83
CA ARG A 114 5.93 15.67 6.18
C ARG A 114 5.10 14.82 7.13
N ASN A 115 5.77 14.20 8.10
CA ASN A 115 5.15 13.50 9.22
C ASN A 115 4.10 12.44 8.83
N VAL A 116 4.22 11.85 7.63
CA VAL A 116 3.25 10.86 7.10
C VAL A 116 3.05 9.72 8.08
N ARG A 117 4.13 9.08 8.54
CA ARG A 117 4.05 7.94 9.46
C ARG A 117 3.37 8.29 10.78
N LEU A 118 3.71 9.44 11.37
CA LEU A 118 3.07 9.94 12.59
C LEU A 118 1.57 10.16 12.39
N ARG A 119 1.17 10.78 11.27
CA ARG A 119 -0.24 11.02 10.95
C ARG A 119 -1.01 9.72 10.75
N VAL A 120 -0.43 8.74 10.07
CA VAL A 120 -1.04 7.39 9.94
C VAL A 120 -1.29 6.76 11.31
N TYR A 121 -0.32 6.83 12.23
CA TYR A 121 -0.52 6.29 13.57
C TYR A 121 -1.54 7.07 14.41
N LYS A 122 -1.61 8.39 14.27
CA LYS A 122 -2.66 9.20 14.90
C LYS A 122 -4.06 8.81 14.40
N ASP A 123 -4.24 8.67 13.09
CA ASP A 123 -5.51 8.24 12.50
C ASP A 123 -5.92 6.82 12.97
N LEU A 124 -4.95 5.94 13.21
CA LEU A 124 -5.19 4.60 13.78
C LEU A 124 -5.51 4.65 15.27
N GLU A 125 -4.87 5.56 16.02
CA GLU A 125 -5.11 5.77 17.45
C GLU A 125 -6.50 6.36 17.71
N GLU A 126 -6.94 7.33 16.91
CA GLU A 126 -8.30 7.90 16.95
C GLU A 126 -9.38 6.84 16.71
N ARG A 127 -9.10 5.86 15.84
CA ARG A 127 -9.95 4.69 15.60
C ARG A 127 -9.77 3.55 16.62
N ARG A 128 -8.96 3.77 17.66
CA ARG A 128 -8.66 2.81 18.74
C ARG A 128 -8.02 1.51 18.28
N ILE A 129 -7.33 1.52 17.14
CA ILE A 129 -6.65 0.34 16.58
C ILE A 129 -5.30 0.12 17.26
N CYS A 130 -4.59 1.20 17.58
CA CYS A 130 -3.35 1.19 18.34
C CYS A 130 -3.27 2.32 19.38
N LYS A 131 -2.25 2.27 20.22
CA LYS A 131 -1.81 3.35 21.11
C LYS A 131 -0.39 3.74 20.74
N VAL A 132 -0.11 5.04 20.75
CA VAL A 132 1.18 5.63 20.41
C VAL A 132 1.77 6.28 21.65
N GLU A 133 2.77 5.63 22.25
CA GLU A 133 3.49 6.16 23.41
C GLU A 133 4.81 6.80 22.96
N ASN A 134 5.00 8.09 23.21
CA ASN A 134 6.29 8.74 22.94
C ASN A 134 7.32 8.30 23.98
N ARG A 135 8.26 7.41 23.61
CA ARG A 135 9.27 6.90 24.55
C ARG A 135 10.47 7.82 24.67
N ASN A 136 11.00 8.30 23.55
CA ASN A 136 12.16 9.19 23.51
C ASN A 136 12.22 9.96 22.18
N LEU A 137 13.26 10.76 21.98
CA LEU A 137 13.42 11.61 20.78
C LEU A 137 13.46 10.83 19.46
N ILE A 138 13.78 9.52 19.47
CA ILE A 138 14.04 8.72 18.26
C ILE A 138 12.93 7.69 18.01
N PHE A 139 12.25 7.23 19.06
CA PHE A 139 11.30 6.14 19.01
C PHE A 139 9.95 6.48 19.61
N ASN A 140 8.89 6.12 18.88
CA ASN A 140 7.56 5.92 19.47
C ASN A 140 7.35 4.43 19.73
N ARG A 141 6.70 4.08 20.83
CA ARG A 141 6.23 2.72 21.07
C ARG A 141 4.81 2.60 20.56
N ILE A 142 4.57 1.62 19.71
CA ILE A 142 3.23 1.33 19.20
C ILE A 142 2.73 0.05 19.85
N THR A 143 1.56 0.14 20.49
CA THR A 143 0.88 -1.01 21.08
C THR A 143 -0.43 -1.22 20.33
N MET A 144 -0.62 -2.38 19.70
CA MET A 144 -1.90 -2.71 19.07
C MET A 144 -2.95 -2.92 20.16
N SER A 145 -4.05 -2.19 20.06
CA SER A 145 -5.23 -2.36 20.92
C SER A 145 -6.12 -3.49 20.38
N ASP A 146 -6.28 -3.53 19.05
CA ASP A 146 -7.05 -4.55 18.37
C ASP A 146 -6.13 -5.40 17.47
N TYR A 147 -5.81 -6.59 17.94
CA TYR A 147 -4.97 -7.52 17.20
C TYR A 147 -5.74 -8.29 16.12
N SER A 148 -7.08 -8.31 16.17
CA SER A 148 -7.91 -9.05 15.20
C SER A 148 -7.73 -8.50 13.79
N ILE A 149 -7.71 -7.17 13.64
CA ILE A 149 -7.44 -6.46 12.38
C ILE A 149 -6.13 -6.95 11.74
N ARG A 150 -5.09 -7.19 12.54
CA ARG A 150 -3.82 -7.69 12.00
C ARG A 150 -3.93 -9.14 11.54
N ILE A 151 -4.64 -9.97 12.29
CA ILE A 151 -4.89 -11.37 11.90
C ILE A 151 -5.68 -11.42 10.60
N GLU A 152 -6.72 -10.59 10.46
CA GLU A 152 -7.51 -10.47 9.24
C GLU A 152 -6.65 -10.06 8.04
N LEU A 153 -5.78 -9.06 8.20
CA LEU A 153 -4.85 -8.66 7.13
C LEU A 153 -3.84 -9.76 6.77
N ILE A 154 -3.33 -10.51 7.76
CA ILE A 154 -2.46 -11.66 7.51
C ILE A 154 -3.20 -12.75 6.72
N ASN A 155 -4.44 -13.05 7.12
CA ASN A 155 -5.27 -14.05 6.45
C ASN A 155 -5.63 -13.63 5.03
N TYR A 156 -5.93 -12.35 4.81
CA TYR A 156 -6.16 -11.78 3.47
C TYR A 156 -4.94 -11.97 2.56
N ILE A 157 -3.74 -11.62 3.02
CA ILE A 157 -2.51 -11.83 2.24
C ILE A 157 -2.23 -13.32 2.02
N LYS A 158 -2.46 -14.16 3.04
CA LYS A 158 -2.28 -15.61 2.95
C LYS A 158 -3.21 -16.21 1.90
N GLU A 159 -4.50 -15.92 1.98
CA GLU A 159 -5.51 -16.40 1.04
C GLU A 159 -5.19 -15.95 -0.40
N TYR A 160 -4.77 -14.70 -0.58
CA TYR A 160 -4.32 -14.20 -1.87
C TYR A 160 -3.15 -15.03 -2.44
N LEU A 161 -2.13 -15.28 -1.61
CA LEU A 161 -0.93 -16.00 -2.03
C LEU A 161 -1.17 -17.48 -2.32
N THR A 162 -2.09 -18.13 -1.61
CA THR A 162 -2.33 -19.58 -1.73
C THR A 162 -3.45 -19.94 -2.70
N CYS A 163 -4.47 -19.09 -2.82
CA CYS A 163 -5.73 -19.45 -3.47
C CYS A 163 -6.08 -18.56 -4.67
N SER A 164 -5.61 -17.31 -4.71
CA SER A 164 -6.03 -16.38 -5.76
C SER A 164 -5.38 -16.69 -7.11
N ARG A 165 -6.19 -16.58 -8.17
CA ARG A 165 -5.75 -16.59 -9.57
C ARG A 165 -5.88 -15.22 -10.22
N GLU A 166 -6.70 -14.35 -9.64
CA GLU A 166 -6.96 -13.01 -10.13
C GLU A 166 -6.00 -12.01 -9.48
N ILE A 167 -5.75 -10.91 -10.19
CA ILE A 167 -4.88 -9.84 -9.71
C ILE A 167 -5.64 -9.01 -8.68
N ASP A 168 -5.10 -8.95 -7.45
CA ASP A 168 -5.54 -8.00 -6.45
C ASP A 168 -4.44 -6.96 -6.22
N TYR A 169 -4.63 -5.78 -6.80
CA TYR A 169 -3.66 -4.68 -6.69
C TYR A 169 -3.44 -4.21 -5.25
N ARG A 170 -4.41 -4.37 -4.35
CA ARG A 170 -4.22 -4.02 -2.93
C ARG A 170 -3.31 -5.03 -2.26
N ALA A 171 -3.59 -6.32 -2.43
CA ALA A 171 -2.75 -7.40 -1.89
C ALA A 171 -1.32 -7.31 -2.43
N GLU A 172 -1.17 -7.17 -3.75
CA GLU A 172 0.15 -7.11 -4.39
C GLU A 172 0.95 -5.88 -3.96
N THR A 173 0.29 -4.73 -3.78
CA THR A 173 0.95 -3.53 -3.25
C THR A 173 1.49 -3.76 -1.84
N LEU A 174 0.69 -4.37 -0.96
CA LEU A 174 1.12 -4.72 0.40
C LEU A 174 2.28 -5.72 0.37
N ILE A 175 2.20 -6.76 -0.47
CA ILE A 175 3.26 -7.76 -0.64
C ILE A 175 4.57 -7.12 -1.09
N VAL A 176 4.54 -6.28 -2.14
CA VAL A 176 5.73 -5.59 -2.65
C VAL A 176 6.32 -4.65 -1.59
N CYS A 177 5.49 -3.91 -0.87
CA CYS A 177 5.94 -3.04 0.22
C CYS A 177 6.57 -3.84 1.37
N LEU A 178 5.99 -4.98 1.75
CA LEU A 178 6.54 -5.86 2.78
C LEU A 178 7.84 -6.52 2.36
N LEU A 179 7.98 -6.92 1.09
CA LEU A 179 9.23 -7.42 0.53
C LEU A 179 10.32 -6.34 0.58
N PHE A 180 10.00 -5.12 0.13
CA PHE A 180 10.94 -4.00 0.18
C PHE A 180 11.37 -3.69 1.63
N CYS A 181 10.43 -3.71 2.57
CA CYS A 181 10.70 -3.53 3.99
C CYS A 181 11.34 -4.75 4.68
N SER A 182 11.60 -5.86 3.96
CA SER A 182 12.12 -7.11 4.53
C SER A 182 11.29 -7.66 5.69
N ALA A 183 9.96 -7.58 5.57
CA ALA A 183 9.00 -7.96 6.61
C ALA A 183 8.08 -9.13 6.22
N MET A 184 8.23 -9.66 5.01
CA MET A 184 7.36 -10.72 4.48
C MET A 184 7.43 -12.04 5.28
N ASP A 185 8.60 -12.36 5.82
CA ASP A 185 8.82 -13.59 6.59
C ASP A 185 7.90 -13.70 7.81
N SER A 186 7.49 -12.56 8.36
CA SER A 186 6.55 -12.51 9.49
C SER A 186 5.14 -12.99 9.16
N ILE A 187 4.78 -13.04 7.87
CA ILE A 187 3.54 -13.62 7.36
C ILE A 187 3.77 -15.08 6.99
N LEU A 188 4.88 -15.38 6.30
CA LEU A 188 5.19 -16.73 5.82
C LEU A 188 5.38 -17.73 6.96
N ILE A 189 5.90 -17.30 8.11
CA ILE A 189 6.05 -18.17 9.30
C ILE A 189 4.72 -18.69 9.86
N CYS A 190 3.60 -18.04 9.54
CA CYS A 190 2.26 -18.45 9.95
C CYS A 190 1.63 -19.48 8.98
N MET A 191 2.37 -19.94 7.97
CA MET A 191 1.90 -20.85 6.94
C MET A 191 2.47 -22.26 7.13
N THR A 192 1.73 -23.26 6.67
CA THR A 192 2.26 -24.62 6.49
C THR A 192 3.32 -24.64 5.38
N GLU A 193 4.18 -25.67 5.35
CA GLU A 193 5.23 -25.80 4.34
C GLU A 193 4.69 -25.78 2.90
N LYS A 194 3.55 -26.45 2.66
CA LYS A 194 2.85 -26.46 1.37
C LYS A 194 2.36 -25.07 0.97
N GLU A 195 1.76 -24.34 1.90
CA GLU A 195 1.30 -22.97 1.70
C GLU A 195 2.47 -22.02 1.45
N ALA A 196 3.57 -22.16 2.20
CA ALA A 196 4.77 -21.35 2.06
C ALA A 196 5.45 -21.56 0.68
N THR A 197 5.51 -22.80 0.21
CA THR A 197 6.03 -23.13 -1.14
C THR A 197 5.17 -22.50 -2.23
N THR A 198 3.85 -22.65 -2.13
CA THR A 198 2.89 -22.05 -3.07
C THR A 198 3.00 -20.53 -3.08
N SER A 199 3.05 -19.92 -1.89
CA SER A 199 3.18 -18.49 -1.70
C SER A 199 4.49 -17.95 -2.25
N SER A 200 5.59 -18.68 -2.09
CA SER A 200 6.90 -18.30 -2.65
C SER A 200 6.87 -18.25 -4.17
N ALA A 201 6.27 -19.26 -4.82
CA ALA A 201 6.09 -19.26 -6.26
C ALA A 201 5.20 -18.08 -6.73
N HIS A 202 4.14 -17.78 -5.99
CA HIS A 202 3.27 -16.64 -6.29
C HIS A 202 4.01 -15.30 -6.12
N ILE A 203 4.79 -15.13 -5.05
CA ILE A 203 5.64 -13.95 -4.81
C ILE A 203 6.64 -13.75 -5.96
N CYS A 204 7.27 -14.82 -6.47
CA CYS A 204 8.15 -14.73 -7.62
C CYS A 204 7.43 -14.19 -8.86
N ARG A 205 6.22 -14.69 -9.16
CA ARG A 205 5.40 -14.17 -10.28
C ARG A 205 5.04 -12.70 -10.11
N ILE A 206 4.70 -12.27 -8.88
CA ILE A 206 4.44 -10.85 -8.56
C ILE A 206 5.69 -10.01 -8.86
N LYS A 207 6.88 -10.46 -8.41
CA LYS A 207 8.14 -9.76 -8.67
C LYS A 207 8.43 -9.67 -10.17
N GLU A 208 8.29 -10.75 -10.90
CA GLU A 208 8.53 -10.82 -12.34
C GLU A 208 7.61 -9.84 -13.09
N ARG A 209 6.31 -9.85 -12.77
CA ARG A 209 5.31 -8.97 -13.38
C ARG A 209 5.68 -7.50 -13.26
N TYR A 210 6.06 -7.06 -12.06
CA TYR A 210 6.34 -5.65 -11.81
C TYR A 210 7.78 -5.23 -12.14
N LYS A 211 8.70 -6.18 -12.31
CA LYS A 211 10.06 -5.90 -12.81
C LYS A 211 10.12 -5.82 -14.34
N ALA A 212 9.20 -6.46 -15.04
CA ALA A 212 9.08 -6.30 -16.48
C ALA A 212 8.85 -4.81 -16.81
N LYS A 213 9.68 -4.24 -17.70
CA LYS A 213 9.60 -2.83 -18.09
C LYS A 213 8.38 -2.50 -18.95
N ASP A 214 7.64 -3.53 -19.37
CA ASP A 214 6.43 -3.37 -20.13
C ASP A 214 5.33 -2.93 -19.16
N ALA A 215 4.92 -1.66 -19.24
CA ALA A 215 3.76 -1.16 -18.55
C ALA A 215 2.53 -1.90 -19.09
N HIS A 216 2.21 -3.05 -18.50
CA HIS A 216 0.98 -3.76 -18.78
C HIS A 216 -0.17 -3.01 -18.10
N GLY A 217 -1.15 -2.58 -18.91
CA GLY A 217 -2.37 -1.95 -18.44
C GLY A 217 -2.55 -0.49 -18.88
N SER A 218 -3.77 0.01 -18.74
CA SER A 218 -4.12 1.41 -19.05
C SER A 218 -4.52 2.15 -17.77
N GLY A 219 -4.29 3.46 -17.72
CA GLY A 219 -4.71 4.30 -16.60
C GLY A 219 -4.07 3.92 -15.26
N SER A 220 -4.89 3.50 -14.28
CA SER A 220 -4.44 3.21 -12.91
C SER A 220 -3.48 2.04 -12.83
N GLU A 221 -3.66 1.00 -13.65
CA GLU A 221 -2.80 -0.20 -13.64
C GLU A 221 -1.35 0.16 -13.98
N ALA A 222 -1.15 1.04 -14.97
CA ALA A 222 0.19 1.50 -15.35
C ALA A 222 0.86 2.35 -14.26
N ILE A 223 0.08 3.13 -13.49
CA ILE A 223 0.60 3.86 -12.30
C ILE A 223 1.09 2.86 -11.26
N ILE A 224 0.25 1.87 -10.92
CA ILE A 224 0.54 0.85 -9.92
C ILE A 224 1.78 0.05 -10.34
N SER A 225 1.81 -0.45 -11.57
CA SER A 225 2.93 -1.20 -12.12
C SER A 225 4.23 -0.40 -12.07
N SER A 226 4.20 0.88 -12.43
CA SER A 226 5.38 1.76 -12.38
C SER A 226 5.87 2.01 -10.95
N VAL A 227 4.96 2.22 -9.99
CA VAL A 227 5.30 2.44 -8.58
C VAL A 227 5.88 1.17 -7.94
N LEU A 228 5.22 0.02 -8.12
CA LEU A 228 5.69 -1.25 -7.56
C LEU A 228 6.99 -1.70 -8.21
N GLY A 229 7.14 -1.50 -9.52
CA GLY A 229 8.39 -1.74 -10.23
C GLY A 229 9.54 -0.87 -9.73
N ALA A 230 9.28 0.41 -9.39
CA ALA A 230 10.31 1.28 -8.80
C ALA A 230 10.79 0.75 -7.44
N LEU A 231 9.89 0.29 -6.56
CA LEU A 231 10.27 -0.29 -5.28
C LEU A 231 11.10 -1.58 -5.43
N LEU A 232 10.75 -2.44 -6.38
CA LEU A 232 11.45 -3.72 -6.60
C LEU A 232 12.84 -3.57 -7.23
N ASN A 233 13.14 -2.39 -7.78
CA ASN A 233 14.41 -2.05 -8.42
C ASN A 233 15.26 -1.06 -7.58
N SER A 234 14.80 -0.68 -6.38
CA SER A 234 15.49 0.22 -5.44
C SER A 234 16.54 -0.47 -4.60
#